data_AF-V5YPF5-F1
#
_entry.id   AF-V5YPF5-F1
#
_cell.length_a   1.000
_cell.length_b   1.000
_cell.length_c   1.000
_cell.angle_alpha   90.00
_cell.angle_beta   90.00
_cell.angle_gamma   90.00
#
_symmetry.space_group_name_H-M   'P 1'
#
loop_
_entity.id
_entity.type
_entity.pdbx_description
1 polymer ?
#
loop_
_entity_poly.entity_id
_entity_poly.type
_entity_poly.pdbx_seq_one_letter_code
_entity_poly.pdbx_strand_id
1 'polypeptide(L)'
;MKSTPTPWTHVGITTEELAVTFGPGRLKHEVTVPAGTKCRKLDGGDNPWVVSDLTFIADKNGGIYWDADHYGIRIPEEKITDIQPHG
;
A
#
# COMPACT_ATOMS: atom_id res chain seq x y z
N MET A 1 18.80 -12.99 -4.24
CA MET A 1 18.76 -11.55 -4.62
C MET A 1 18.12 -10.83 -3.44
N LYS A 2 18.84 -9.93 -2.75
CA LYS A 2 18.22 -9.11 -1.70
C LYS A 2 17.57 -7.92 -2.42
N SER A 3 16.25 -7.90 -2.52
CA SER A 3 15.53 -6.70 -2.97
C SER A 3 15.76 -5.61 -1.93
N THR A 4 16.46 -4.56 -2.29
CA THR A 4 16.53 -3.34 -1.48
C THR A 4 15.13 -2.72 -1.47
N PRO A 5 14.52 -2.46 -0.30
CA PRO A 5 13.26 -1.74 -0.25
C PRO A 5 13.38 -0.43 -1.00
N THR A 6 12.42 -0.12 -1.87
CA THR A 6 12.38 1.19 -2.51
C THR A 6 12.31 2.26 -1.42
N PRO A 7 13.22 3.26 -1.43
CA PRO A 7 13.15 4.35 -0.47
C PRO A 7 11.79 5.04 -0.57
N TRP A 8 11.33 5.62 0.54
CA TRP A 8 10.09 6.38 0.59
C TRP A 8 10.37 7.80 1.10
N THR A 9 9.61 8.76 0.60
CA THR A 9 9.83 10.20 0.84
C THR A 9 8.79 10.81 1.75
N HIS A 10 7.59 10.25 1.79
CA HIS A 10 6.47 10.76 2.57
C HIS A 10 5.71 9.61 3.22
N VAL A 11 5.02 9.92 4.30
CA VAL A 11 4.01 9.08 4.96
C VAL A 11 2.68 9.81 4.99
N GLY A 12 1.60 9.07 5.10
CA GLY A 12 0.25 9.60 5.20
C GLY A 12 -0.73 8.51 5.60
N ILE A 13 -2.01 8.83 5.66
CA ILE A 13 -3.07 7.89 5.98
C ILE A 13 -4.19 7.96 4.94
N THR A 14 -4.93 6.88 4.76
CA THR A 14 -6.13 6.88 3.90
C THR A 14 -7.20 7.80 4.47
N THR A 15 -7.84 8.60 3.62
CA THR A 15 -8.93 9.52 3.99
C THR A 15 -10.21 8.78 4.34
N GLU A 16 -10.49 7.70 3.62
CA GLU A 16 -11.72 6.92 3.70
C GLU A 16 -11.46 5.44 3.47
N GLU A 17 -12.48 4.61 3.66
CA GLU A 17 -12.43 3.20 3.32
C GLU A 17 -12.47 3.03 1.79
N LEU A 18 -11.57 2.21 1.25
CA LEU A 18 -11.38 2.07 -0.19
C LEU A 18 -11.34 0.60 -0.58
N ALA A 19 -12.17 0.20 -1.54
CA ALA A 19 -12.02 -1.06 -2.24
C ALA A 19 -10.96 -0.89 -3.34
N VAL A 20 -9.84 -1.60 -3.20
CA VAL A 20 -8.72 -1.53 -4.14
C VAL A 20 -8.39 -2.90 -4.68
N THR A 21 -8.03 -2.95 -5.95
CA THR A 21 -7.58 -4.17 -6.61
C THR A 21 -6.08 -4.13 -6.80
N PHE A 22 -5.35 -5.12 -6.29
CA PHE A 22 -3.90 -5.24 -6.42
C PHE A 22 -3.49 -6.67 -6.80
N GLY A 23 -2.23 -6.88 -7.20
CA GLY A 23 -1.69 -8.19 -7.55
C GLY A 23 -1.23 -8.32 -9.02
N PRO A 24 -0.46 -9.36 -9.34
CA PRO A 24 0.19 -9.51 -10.65
C PRO A 24 -0.74 -10.12 -11.71
N GLY A 25 -0.90 -9.42 -12.84
CA GLY A 25 -1.53 -9.96 -14.05
C GLY A 25 -2.98 -10.41 -13.84
N ARG A 26 -3.22 -11.74 -13.87
CA ARG A 26 -4.54 -12.36 -13.69
C ARG A 26 -4.86 -12.69 -12.23
N LEU A 27 -3.86 -12.71 -11.35
CA LEU A 27 -4.02 -12.91 -9.91
C LEU A 27 -4.23 -11.53 -9.28
N LYS A 28 -5.46 -11.05 -9.40
CA LYS A 28 -5.88 -9.80 -8.78
C LYS A 28 -6.69 -10.11 -7.53
N HIS A 29 -6.32 -9.45 -6.44
CA HIS A 29 -7.02 -9.48 -5.17
C HIS A 29 -7.76 -8.16 -5.00
N GLU A 30 -9.04 -8.26 -4.68
CA GLU A 30 -9.81 -7.12 -4.20
C GLU A 30 -9.72 -7.10 -2.67
N VAL A 31 -9.38 -5.93 -2.12
CA VAL A 31 -9.27 -5.75 -0.68
C VAL A 31 -9.86 -4.41 -0.28
N THR A 32 -10.49 -4.39 0.89
CA THR A 32 -10.98 -3.17 1.50
C THR A 32 -9.92 -2.63 2.45
N VAL A 33 -9.37 -1.47 2.13
CA VAL A 33 -8.41 -0.75 2.98
C VAL A 33 -9.19 0.21 3.86
N PRO A 34 -9.16 0.06 5.20
CA PRO A 34 -9.89 0.95 6.10
C PRO A 34 -9.41 2.40 6.02
N ALA A 35 -10.28 3.35 6.42
CA ALA A 35 -9.87 4.73 6.65
C ALA A 35 -8.81 4.81 7.77
N GLY A 36 -7.88 5.75 7.67
CA GLY A 36 -6.79 5.91 8.64
C GLY A 36 -5.65 4.89 8.52
N THR A 37 -5.63 4.09 7.45
CA THR A 37 -4.57 3.10 7.20
C THR A 37 -3.29 3.81 6.75
N LYS A 38 -2.17 3.47 7.39
CA LYS A 38 -0.86 4.09 7.08
C LYS A 38 -0.40 3.72 5.68
N CYS A 39 0.07 4.73 4.97
CA CYS A 39 0.63 4.64 3.63
C CYS A 39 2.00 5.33 3.58
N ARG A 40 2.82 4.96 2.60
CA ARG A 40 4.12 5.58 2.31
C ARG A 40 4.25 5.87 0.81
N LYS A 41 4.87 7.00 0.47
CA LYS A 41 5.14 7.41 -0.90
C LYS A 41 6.52 6.92 -1.33
N LEU A 42 6.56 5.93 -2.21
CA LEU A 42 7.81 5.41 -2.78
C LEU A 42 8.49 6.48 -3.65
N ASP A 43 9.82 6.47 -3.66
CA ASP A 43 10.63 7.36 -4.49
C ASP A 43 10.68 6.85 -5.94
N GLY A 44 9.57 7.08 -6.68
CA GLY A 44 9.44 6.77 -8.10
C GLY A 44 8.11 6.13 -8.53
N GLY A 45 7.78 6.25 -9.82
CA GLY A 45 6.60 5.69 -10.47
C GLY A 45 5.37 6.62 -10.51
N ASP A 46 4.39 6.29 -11.36
CA ASP A 46 3.17 7.12 -11.54
C ASP A 46 2.19 7.06 -10.35
N ASN A 47 2.22 5.97 -9.58
CA ASN A 47 1.37 5.75 -8.40
C ASN A 47 2.23 5.31 -7.20
N PRO A 48 2.95 6.25 -6.57
CA PRO A 48 3.98 5.94 -5.58
C PRO A 48 3.43 5.58 -4.20
N TRP A 49 2.18 5.92 -3.90
CA TRP A 49 1.58 5.67 -2.59
C TRP A 49 1.19 4.20 -2.43
N VAL A 50 1.80 3.54 -1.45
CA VAL A 50 1.50 2.15 -1.09
C VAL A 50 1.13 2.04 0.38
N VAL A 51 0.22 1.13 0.70
CA VAL A 51 -0.12 0.80 2.09
C VAL A 51 1.12 0.26 2.80
N SER A 52 1.44 0.82 3.97
CA SER A 52 2.56 0.40 4.81
C SER A 52 2.11 -0.47 5.99
N ASP A 53 0.85 -0.34 6.42
CA ASP A 53 0.26 -1.13 7.49
C ASP A 53 -0.74 -2.16 6.94
N LEU A 54 -0.31 -3.42 6.88
CA LEU A 54 -1.12 -4.56 6.39
C LEU A 54 -1.87 -5.30 7.50
N THR A 55 -1.96 -4.74 8.71
CA THR A 55 -2.59 -5.42 9.86
C THR A 55 -4.07 -5.71 9.68
N PHE A 56 -4.75 -4.99 8.78
CA PHE A 56 -6.15 -5.24 8.41
C PHE A 56 -6.35 -6.54 7.61
N ILE A 57 -5.28 -7.13 7.06
CA ILE A 57 -5.33 -8.43 6.40
C ILE A 57 -5.26 -9.52 7.47
N ALA A 58 -6.38 -10.22 7.69
CA ALA A 58 -6.50 -11.22 8.75
C ALA A 58 -5.58 -12.44 8.53
N ASP A 59 -5.50 -12.94 7.30
CA ASP A 59 -4.68 -14.10 6.95
C ASP A 59 -3.26 -13.68 6.52
N LYS A 60 -2.35 -13.65 7.49
CA LYS A 60 -0.93 -13.31 7.27
C LYS A 60 -0.12 -14.40 6.57
N ASN A 61 -0.65 -15.62 6.48
CA ASN A 61 -0.02 -16.73 5.77
C ASN A 61 -0.62 -16.95 4.37
N GLY A 62 -1.64 -16.16 4.01
CA GLY A 62 -2.33 -16.26 2.74
C GLY A 62 -1.60 -15.55 1.61
N GLY A 63 -1.94 -15.94 0.37
CA GLY A 63 -1.40 -15.32 -0.84
C GLY A 63 -1.67 -13.82 -0.92
N ILE A 64 -2.78 -13.34 -0.35
CA ILE A 64 -3.14 -11.91 -0.32
C ILE A 64 -2.10 -11.10 0.47
N TYR A 65 -1.72 -11.58 1.67
CA TYR A 65 -0.71 -10.89 2.48
C TYR A 65 0.65 -10.91 1.78
N TRP A 66 1.04 -12.05 1.22
CA TRP A 66 2.30 -12.19 0.50
C TRP A 66 2.35 -11.25 -0.72
N ASP A 67 1.29 -11.20 -1.53
CA ASP A 67 1.18 -10.29 -2.68
C ASP A 67 1.16 -8.83 -2.23
N ALA A 68 0.51 -8.50 -1.11
CA ALA A 68 0.45 -7.13 -0.61
C ALA A 68 1.82 -6.65 -0.15
N ASP A 69 2.59 -7.53 0.51
CA ASP A 69 3.96 -7.27 0.94
C ASP A 69 4.93 -7.18 -0.25
N HIS A 70 4.75 -8.03 -1.27
CA HIS A 70 5.66 -8.10 -2.43
C HIS A 70 5.37 -7.03 -3.50
N TYR A 71 4.11 -6.81 -3.84
CA TYR A 71 3.71 -5.91 -4.94
C TYR A 71 3.23 -4.55 -4.44
N GLY A 72 2.85 -4.44 -3.17
CA GLY A 72 2.26 -3.24 -2.60
C GLY A 72 0.80 -3.05 -2.99
N ILE A 73 0.00 -2.56 -2.04
CA ILE A 73 -1.37 -2.10 -2.30
C ILE A 73 -1.29 -0.62 -2.63
N ARG A 74 -1.53 -0.27 -3.90
CA ARG A 74 -1.45 1.13 -4.36
C ARG A 74 -2.71 1.90 -4.00
N ILE A 75 -2.52 3.08 -3.42
CA ILE A 75 -3.60 4.01 -3.09
C ILE A 75 -3.44 5.28 -3.94
N PRO A 76 -4.51 5.82 -4.54
CA PRO A 76 -4.45 7.10 -5.23
C PRO A 76 -4.09 8.24 -4.27
N GLU A 77 -3.25 9.19 -4.70
CA GLU A 77 -2.76 10.29 -3.86
C GLU A 77 -3.91 11.17 -3.33
N GLU A 78 -4.97 11.34 -4.12
CA GLU A 78 -6.18 12.08 -3.73
C GLU A 78 -6.97 11.43 -2.58
N LYS A 79 -6.63 10.18 -2.24
CA LYS A 79 -7.20 9.44 -1.11
C LYS A 79 -6.27 9.37 0.10
N ILE A 80 -5.18 10.15 0.10
CA ILE A 80 -4.23 10.26 1.21
C ILE A 80 -4.39 11.61 1.89
N THR A 81 -4.34 11.62 3.21
CA THR A 81 -4.31 12.81 4.07
C THR A 81 -3.19 12.70 5.10
N ASP A 82 -2.98 13.78 5.87
CA ASP A 82 -1.91 13.92 6.86
C ASP A 82 -0.54 13.58 6.26
N ILE A 83 -0.27 14.12 5.06
CA ILE A 83 0.97 13.88 4.32
C ILE A 83 2.11 14.58 5.04
N GLN A 84 3.08 13.79 5.51
CA GLN A 84 4.26 14.26 6.21
C GLN A 84 5.53 13.76 5.51
N PRO A 85 6.58 14.59 5.38
CA PRO A 85 7.85 14.15 4.83
C PRO A 85 8.51 13.13 5.76
N HIS A 86 9.15 12.12 5.19
CA HIS A 86 9.95 11.13 5.90
C HIS A 86 11.44 11.48 5.74
N GLY A 87 12.07 11.85 6.86
CA GLY A 87 13.50 12.20 6.94
C GLY A 87 14.41 11.03 7.24
#